data_AF-A0A378FNZ4-F1
#
_entry.id   AF-A0A378FNZ4-F1
#
_cell.length_a   1.000
_cell.length_b   1.000
_cell.length_c   1.000
_cell.angle_alpha   90.00
_cell.angle_beta   90.00
_cell.angle_gamma   90.00
#
_symmetry.space_group_name_H-M   'P 1'
#
loop_
_entity.id
_entity.type
_entity.pdbx_description
1 polymer ?
#
loop_
_entity_poly.entity_id
_entity_poly.type
_entity_poly.pdbx_seq_one_letter_code
_entity_poly.pdbx_strand_id
1 'polypeptide(L)'
;MEASIETLRNYIDWTPFFMTWSLAGKYPRILEDEVVGEEAQRLFKDANELLDKLSAEKTLNPRGVVGLFPANRVGDDIEIYRDETRTHVLTVSHHLRQQTEKVGFANYCLADFVAPKLSARRTTSAPSP
;
A
#
# COMPACT_ATOMS: atom_id res chain seq x y z
N MET A 1 5.01 15.41 2.10
CA MET A 1 3.61 15.38 1.63
C MET A 1 2.71 15.39 2.86
N GLU A 2 1.62 16.14 2.79
CA GLU A 2 0.65 16.25 3.87
C GLU A 2 -0.72 15.89 3.31
N ALA A 3 -1.51 15.17 4.10
CA ALA A 3 -2.88 14.82 3.78
C ALA A 3 -3.71 15.03 5.04
N SER A 4 -4.85 15.73 4.91
CA SER A 4 -5.75 15.97 6.04
C SER A 4 -6.52 14.70 6.40
N ILE A 5 -7.06 14.66 7.62
CA ILE A 5 -8.02 13.62 8.03
C ILE A 5 -9.23 13.61 7.09
N GLU A 6 -9.75 14.78 6.67
CA GLU A 6 -10.84 14.85 5.68
C GLU A 6 -10.51 14.19 4.34
N THR A 7 -9.27 14.31 3.87
CA THR A 7 -8.87 13.63 2.65
C THR A 7 -8.76 12.13 2.88
N LEU A 8 -8.05 11.72 3.94
CA LEU A 8 -7.73 10.31 4.19
C LEU A 8 -8.91 9.48 4.68
N ARG A 9 -9.94 10.07 5.31
CA ARG A 9 -11.12 9.34 5.79
C ARG A 9 -11.86 8.60 4.66
N ASN A 10 -11.76 9.11 3.43
CA ASN A 10 -12.34 8.49 2.24
C ASN A 10 -11.57 7.26 1.73
N TYR A 11 -10.37 7.02 2.28
CA TYR A 11 -9.50 5.89 1.94
C TYR A 11 -9.41 4.85 3.07
N ILE A 12 -10.15 5.04 4.17
CA ILE A 12 -10.20 4.08 5.28
C ILE A 12 -10.97 2.84 4.84
N ASP A 13 -10.35 1.66 4.94
CA ASP A 13 -11.08 0.41 5.03
C ASP A 13 -11.56 0.23 6.47
N TRP A 14 -12.87 0.33 6.67
CA TRP A 14 -13.52 0.19 7.98
C TRP A 14 -13.67 -1.26 8.42
N THR A 15 -13.44 -2.25 7.54
CA THR A 15 -13.61 -3.67 7.90
C THR A 15 -12.61 -4.11 8.98
N PRO A 16 -11.30 -3.84 8.87
CA PRO A 16 -10.35 -4.14 9.96
C PRO A 16 -10.63 -3.37 11.25
N PHE A 17 -11.23 -2.17 11.17
CA PHE A 17 -11.65 -1.42 12.36
C PHE A 17 -12.71 -2.22 13.14
N PHE A 18 -13.78 -2.69 12.51
CA PHE A 18 -14.78 -3.54 13.18
C PHE A 18 -14.21 -4.85 13.70
N MET A 19 -13.29 -5.49 12.95
CA MET A 19 -12.59 -6.69 13.41
C MET A 19 -11.81 -6.45 14.70
N THR A 20 -11.20 -5.26 14.86
CA THR A 20 -10.48 -4.88 16.08
C THR A 20 -11.41 -4.82 17.30
N TRP A 21 -12.68 -4.49 17.06
CA TRP A 21 -13.75 -4.47 18.07
C TRP A 21 -14.51 -5.80 18.18
N SER A 22 -13.96 -6.89 17.60
CA SER A 22 -14.58 -8.22 17.61
C SER A 22 -15.96 -8.29 16.95
N LEU A 23 -16.28 -7.34 16.05
CA LEU A 23 -17.49 -7.34 15.26
C LEU A 23 -17.17 -7.95 13.88
N ALA A 24 -17.66 -9.18 13.66
CA ALA A 24 -17.44 -9.90 12.41
C ALA A 24 -18.42 -9.40 11.35
N GLY A 25 -17.89 -8.98 10.19
CA GLY A 25 -18.69 -8.52 9.07
C GLY A 25 -17.92 -7.53 8.21
N LYS A 26 -18.31 -7.42 6.94
CA LYS A 26 -17.66 -6.49 6.00
C LYS A 26 -18.41 -5.16 5.96
N TYR A 27 -17.70 -4.04 6.04
CA TYR A 27 -18.29 -2.71 5.80
C TYR A 27 -18.64 -2.52 4.31
N PRO A 28 -19.78 -1.87 3.97
CA PRO A 28 -20.79 -1.29 4.86
C PRO A 28 -21.86 -2.27 5.36
N ARG A 29 -21.92 -3.51 4.85
CA ARG A 29 -22.99 -4.47 5.17
C ARG A 29 -23.14 -4.78 6.66
N ILE A 30 -22.05 -4.74 7.43
CA ILE A 30 -22.09 -4.95 8.90
C ILE A 30 -23.00 -3.96 9.62
N LEU A 31 -23.26 -2.78 9.06
CA LEU A 31 -24.13 -1.77 9.65
C LEU A 31 -25.61 -2.18 9.63
N GLU A 32 -25.99 -3.10 8.74
CA GLU A 32 -27.36 -3.60 8.58
C GLU A 32 -27.52 -5.02 9.17
N ASP A 33 -26.50 -5.51 9.88
CA ASP A 33 -26.52 -6.84 10.48
C ASP A 33 -27.57 -6.94 11.61
N GLU A 34 -28.36 -8.02 11.62
CA GLU A 34 -29.46 -8.20 12.57
C GLU A 34 -29.01 -8.38 14.03
N VAL A 35 -27.78 -8.85 14.25
CA VAL A 35 -27.26 -9.17 15.59
C VAL A 35 -26.32 -8.07 16.07
N VAL A 36 -25.40 -7.63 15.21
CA VAL A 36 -24.34 -6.68 15.61
C VAL A 36 -24.48 -5.28 15.00
N GLY A 37 -25.45 -5.05 14.12
CA GLY A 37 -25.58 -3.81 13.35
C GLY A 37 -25.75 -2.56 14.21
N GLU A 38 -26.54 -2.62 15.28
CA GLU A 38 -26.75 -1.48 16.20
C GLU A 38 -25.43 -1.05 16.85
N GLU A 39 -24.67 -2.01 17.36
CA GLU A 39 -23.36 -1.78 17.98
C GLU A 39 -22.33 -1.27 16.95
N ALA A 40 -22.36 -1.83 15.73
CA ALA A 40 -21.51 -1.38 14.63
C ALA A 40 -21.83 0.07 14.22
N GLN A 41 -23.10 0.45 14.13
CA GLN A 41 -23.51 1.83 13.83
C GLN A 41 -23.07 2.81 14.93
N ARG A 42 -23.26 2.45 16.21
CA ARG A 42 -22.81 3.29 17.33
C ARG A 42 -21.30 3.49 17.29
N LEU A 43 -20.54 2.42 17.15
CA LEU A 43 -19.09 2.47 17.09
C LEU A 43 -18.58 3.27 15.87
N PHE A 44 -19.22 3.11 14.71
CA PHE A 44 -18.90 3.88 13.51
C PHE A 44 -19.15 5.37 13.68
N LYS A 45 -20.26 5.73 14.33
CA LYS A 45 -20.61 7.12 14.65
C LYS A 45 -19.55 7.73 15.57
N ASP A 46 -19.24 7.08 16.70
CA ASP A 46 -18.27 7.57 17.67
C ASP A 46 -16.87 7.75 17.04
N ALA A 47 -16.47 6.82 16.16
CA ALA A 47 -15.22 6.92 15.43
C ALA A 47 -15.18 8.13 14.49
N ASN A 48 -16.28 8.42 13.77
CA ASN A 48 -16.34 9.58 12.89
C ASN A 48 -16.39 10.90 13.67
N GLU A 49 -17.10 10.96 14.79
CA GLU A 49 -17.09 12.14 15.67
C GLU A 49 -15.69 12.43 16.21
N LEU A 50 -14.93 11.39 16.57
CA LEU A 50 -13.54 11.54 16.96
C LEU A 50 -12.66 12.02 15.79
N LEU A 51 -12.83 11.46 14.58
CA LEU A 51 -12.11 11.92 13.39
C LEU A 51 -12.40 13.40 13.10
N ASP A 52 -13.66 13.83 13.22
CA ASP A 52 -14.07 15.22 13.04
C ASP A 52 -13.36 16.13 14.05
N LYS A 53 -13.32 15.73 15.33
CA LYS A 53 -12.61 16.46 16.38
C LYS A 53 -11.11 16.55 16.10
N LEU A 54 -10.45 15.44 15.79
CA LEU A 54 -9.02 15.38 15.48
C LEU A 54 -8.68 16.25 14.25
N SER A 55 -9.57 16.25 13.26
CA SER A 55 -9.47 17.05 12.04
C SER A 55 -9.61 18.55 12.33
N ALA A 56 -10.57 18.95 13.17
CA ALA A 56 -10.81 20.34 13.54
C ALA A 56 -9.71 20.92 14.44
N GLU A 57 -9.30 20.18 15.47
CA GLU A 57 -8.32 20.63 16.46
C GLU A 57 -6.87 20.50 15.99
N LYS A 58 -6.62 19.81 14.87
CA LYS A 58 -5.28 19.51 14.35
C LYS A 58 -4.38 18.83 15.39
N THR A 59 -4.97 18.00 16.24
CA THR A 59 -4.26 17.24 17.30
C THR A 59 -3.64 15.94 16.77
N LEU A 60 -4.07 15.47 15.60
CA LEU A 60 -3.44 14.38 14.86
C LEU A 60 -3.26 14.78 13.38
N ASN A 61 -2.01 14.77 12.91
CA ASN A 61 -1.65 15.28 11.58
C ASN A 61 -0.90 14.20 10.77
N PRO A 62 -1.55 13.56 9.79
CA PRO A 62 -0.90 12.58 8.92
C PRO A 62 0.23 13.19 8.10
N ARG A 63 1.39 12.53 8.06
CA ARG A 63 2.56 12.95 7.28
C ARG A 63 3.06 11.81 6.42
N GLY A 64 3.58 12.13 5.24
CA GLY A 64 4.13 11.14 4.33
C GLY A 64 5.26 11.67 3.47
N VAL A 65 6.06 10.75 2.93
CA VAL A 65 7.13 11.02 1.96
C VAL A 65 7.05 9.96 0.87
N VAL A 66 7.28 10.38 -0.38
CA VAL A 66 7.30 9.51 -1.55
C VAL A 66 8.47 9.90 -2.44
N GLY A 67 9.06 8.92 -3.11
CA GLY A 67 10.12 9.13 -4.09
C GLY A 67 9.97 8.17 -5.26
N LEU A 68 10.22 8.67 -6.47
CA LEU A 68 10.31 7.89 -7.69
C LEU A 68 11.75 7.95 -8.19
N PHE A 69 12.33 6.79 -8.45
CA PHE A 69 13.75 6.66 -8.78
C PHE A 69 13.95 5.79 -10.01
N PRO A 70 14.92 6.11 -10.88
CA PRO A 70 15.35 5.19 -11.93
C PRO A 70 15.90 3.91 -11.30
N ALA A 71 15.43 2.76 -11.78
CA ALA A 71 15.84 1.47 -11.23
C ALA A 71 15.95 0.39 -12.31
N ASN A 72 16.80 -0.61 -12.07
CA ASN A 72 16.90 -1.82 -12.89
C ASN A 72 17.14 -3.05 -12.01
N ARG A 73 16.62 -4.19 -12.46
CA ARG A 73 16.90 -5.49 -11.85
C ARG A 73 18.33 -5.95 -12.17
N VAL A 74 19.01 -6.49 -11.16
CA VAL A 74 20.27 -7.24 -11.27
C VAL A 74 20.16 -8.49 -10.39
N GLY A 75 20.11 -9.68 -11.00
CA GLY A 75 19.86 -10.92 -10.25
C GLY A 75 18.47 -10.93 -9.60
N ASP A 76 18.42 -11.08 -8.28
CA ASP A 76 17.19 -11.02 -7.46
C ASP A 76 16.99 -9.66 -6.78
N ASP A 77 17.85 -8.68 -7.09
CA ASP A 77 17.85 -7.36 -6.48
C ASP A 77 17.42 -6.27 -7.47
N ILE A 78 17.08 -5.09 -6.93
CA ILE A 78 16.80 -3.88 -7.69
C ILE A 78 17.84 -2.82 -7.33
N GLU A 79 18.68 -2.44 -8.30
CA GLU A 79 19.54 -1.26 -8.18
C GLU A 79 18.70 0.01 -8.35
N ILE A 80 18.86 0.96 -7.43
CA ILE A 80 18.22 2.28 -7.47
C ILE A 80 19.29 3.33 -7.75
N TYR A 81 19.12 4.13 -8.80
CA TYR A 81 20.13 5.06 -9.29
C TYR A 81 19.87 6.50 -8.86
N ARG A 82 20.95 7.31 -8.88
CA ARG A 82 20.90 8.75 -8.57
C ARG A 82 20.06 9.54 -9.57
N ASP A 83 20.18 9.18 -10.85
CA ASP A 83 19.59 9.89 -11.96
C ASP A 83 19.44 8.94 -13.17
N GLU A 84 18.87 9.46 -14.26
CA GLU A 84 18.57 8.68 -15.47
C GLU A 84 19.82 8.23 -16.25
N THR A 85 21.03 8.65 -15.89
CA THR A 85 22.27 8.10 -16.49
C THR A 85 22.49 6.65 -16.06
N ARG A 86 21.93 6.24 -14.90
CA ARG A 86 21.99 4.88 -14.35
C ARG A 86 23.42 4.36 -14.15
N THR A 87 24.34 5.29 -13.87
CA THR A 87 25.77 5.00 -13.63
C THR A 87 26.10 4.86 -12.14
N HIS A 88 25.49 5.68 -11.29
CA HIS A 88 25.72 5.69 -9.85
C HIS A 88 24.53 5.10 -9.11
N VAL A 89 24.75 3.94 -8.48
CA VAL A 89 23.78 3.27 -7.60
C VAL A 89 23.75 4.02 -6.26
N LEU A 90 22.57 4.52 -5.87
CA LEU A 90 22.34 5.12 -4.56
C LEU A 90 22.14 4.05 -3.48
N THR A 91 21.36 3.03 -3.81
CA THR A 91 21.03 1.93 -2.90
C THR A 91 20.54 0.71 -3.69
N VAL A 92 20.42 -0.42 -3.01
CA VAL A 92 19.93 -1.67 -3.57
C VAL A 92 18.76 -2.15 -2.71
N SER A 93 17.63 -2.45 -3.35
CA SER A 93 16.51 -3.14 -2.71
C SER A 93 16.68 -4.64 -2.91
N HIS A 94 16.99 -5.35 -1.82
CA HIS A 94 17.22 -6.79 -1.84
C HIS A 94 15.91 -7.57 -1.70
N HIS A 95 15.74 -8.62 -2.50
CA HIS A 95 14.54 -9.44 -2.47
C HIS A 95 14.85 -10.94 -2.45
N LEU A 96 13.89 -11.71 -1.94
CA LEU A 96 13.94 -13.16 -1.93
C LEU A 96 13.14 -13.74 -3.08
N ARG A 97 13.61 -14.87 -3.60
CA ARG A 97 12.92 -15.69 -4.58
C ARG A 97 12.21 -16.85 -3.90
N GLN A 98 11.03 -17.22 -4.39
CA GLN A 98 10.38 -18.47 -4.01
C GLN A 98 11.32 -19.67 -4.33
N GLN A 99 11.44 -20.62 -3.39
CA GLN A 99 12.40 -21.75 -3.50
C GLN A 99 11.73 -23.13 -3.48
N THR A 100 10.41 -23.18 -3.64
CA THR A 100 9.70 -24.46 -3.78
C THR A 100 9.61 -24.87 -5.26
N GLU A 101 9.42 -26.16 -5.51
CA GLU A 101 9.11 -26.61 -6.87
C GLU A 101 7.78 -25.99 -7.33
N LYS A 102 7.77 -25.43 -8.54
CA LYS A 102 6.60 -24.82 -9.17
C LYS A 102 6.29 -25.54 -10.46
N VAL A 103 5.03 -25.87 -10.68
CA VAL A 103 4.51 -26.46 -11.93
C VAL A 103 3.59 -25.44 -12.57
N GLY A 104 3.92 -25.01 -13.79
CA GLY A 104 3.10 -24.05 -14.56
C GLY A 104 3.24 -22.58 -14.16
N PHE A 105 4.08 -22.25 -13.18
CA PHE A 105 4.34 -20.87 -12.75
C PHE A 105 5.83 -20.64 -12.48
N ALA A 106 6.25 -19.38 -12.57
CA ALA A 106 7.60 -19.00 -12.20
C ALA A 106 7.80 -19.08 -10.68
N ASN A 107 9.05 -19.30 -10.25
CA ASN A 107 9.47 -19.00 -8.90
C ASN A 107 9.65 -17.50 -8.76
N TYR A 108 8.64 -16.79 -8.24
CA TYR A 108 8.63 -15.33 -8.25
C TYR A 108 9.64 -14.70 -7.30
N CYS A 109 10.21 -13.58 -7.73
CA CYS A 109 10.90 -12.59 -6.92
C CYS A 109 10.32 -11.19 -7.26
N LEU A 110 10.22 -10.29 -6.27
CA LEU A 110 9.73 -8.93 -6.52
C LEU A 110 10.56 -8.17 -7.58
N ALA A 111 11.86 -8.44 -7.66
CA ALA A 111 12.72 -7.85 -8.67
C ALA A 111 12.34 -8.24 -10.11
N ASP A 112 11.63 -9.36 -10.32
CA ASP A 112 11.18 -9.80 -11.65
C ASP A 112 10.24 -8.80 -12.33
N PHE A 113 9.59 -7.92 -11.56
CA PHE A 113 8.69 -6.88 -12.06
C PHE A 113 9.40 -5.58 -12.48
N VAL A 114 10.73 -5.52 -12.38
CA VAL A 114 11.54 -4.40 -12.85
C VAL A 114 12.39 -4.82 -14.04
N ALA A 115 12.48 -3.96 -15.07
CA ALA A 115 13.24 -4.26 -16.27
C ALA A 115 14.72 -4.59 -15.93
N PRO A 116 15.27 -5.71 -16.44
CA PRO A 116 16.64 -6.10 -16.16
C PRO A 116 17.63 -5.14 -16.82
N LYS A 117 18.73 -4.85 -16.13
CA LYS A 117 19.77 -3.90 -16.58
C LYS A 117 20.32 -4.24 -17.97
N LEU A 118 20.46 -5.53 -18.26
CA LEU A 118 20.93 -6.04 -19.56
C LEU A 118 19.98 -5.74 -20.73
N SER A 119 18.70 -5.46 -20.47
CA SER A 119 17.71 -5.26 -21.54
C SER A 119 17.70 -3.84 -22.13
N ALA A 120 18.52 -2.91 -21.62
CA ALA A 120 18.56 -1.49 -21.99
C ALA A 120 17.19 -0.77 -21.99
N ARG A 121 16.15 -1.40 -21.44
CA ARG A 121 14.79 -0.85 -21.37
C ARG A 121 14.67 0.08 -20.16
N ARG A 122 14.23 1.30 -20.42
CA ARG A 122 13.60 2.13 -19.41
C ARG A 122 12.22 1.52 -19.16
N THR A 123 11.87 1.28 -17.91
CA THR A 123 10.52 0.86 -17.53
C THR A 123 9.58 2.05 -17.78
N THR A 124 9.19 2.28 -19.04
CA THR A 124 8.08 3.14 -19.38
C THR A 124 6.82 2.34 -19.09
N SER A 125 5.90 2.88 -18.30
CA SER A 125 4.59 2.30 -18.06
C SER A 125 3.81 2.21 -19.39
N ALA A 126 4.00 1.11 -20.11
CA ALA A 126 3.11 0.67 -21.16
C ALA A 126 2.33 -0.52 -20.59
N PRO A 127 1.00 -0.51 -20.58
CA PRO A 127 0.24 -1.71 -20.26
C PRO A 127 0.50 -2.73 -21.37
N SER A 128 0.84 -3.96 -20.98
CA SER A 128 0.85 -5.09 -21.91
C SER A 128 -0.58 -5.32 -22.46
N PRO A 129 -0.73 -5.76 -23.72
CA PRO A 129 -2.02 -6.03 -24.35
C PRO A 129 -2.78 -7.20 -23.70
#